data_AF-A0A7Y4Y6E0-F1
#
_entry.id   AF-A0A7Y4Y6E0-F1
#
_cell.length_a   1.000
_cell.length_b   1.000
_cell.length_c   1.000
_cell.angle_alpha   90.00
_cell.angle_beta   90.00
_cell.angle_gamma   90.00
#
_symmetry.space_group_name_H-M   'P 1'
#
loop_
_entity.id
_entity.type
_entity.pdbx_description
1 polymer ?
#
loop_
_entity_poly.entity_id
_entity_poly.type
_entity_poly.pdbx_seq_one_letter_code
_entity_poly.pdbx_strand_id
1 'polypeptide(L)'
;MIPAISHVLSVEMIRDGGSLAADFRGADGCEYWLFFPIDLTSHATGLPEECGYLAPTVLDRLCGREFAITWKHALVFLDQIEAFPLCETSQRWLSTMREVAIAEGAPSSES
;
A
#
# COMPACT_ATOMS: atom_id res chain seq x y z
N MET A 1 10.35 -14.72 2.66
CA MET A 1 10.84 -13.96 3.83
C MET A 1 10.58 -12.51 3.53
N ILE A 2 9.98 -11.76 4.46
CA ILE A 2 9.73 -10.32 4.29
C ILE A 2 11.10 -9.62 4.43
N PRO A 3 11.56 -8.84 3.45
CA PRO A 3 12.82 -8.10 3.58
C PRO A 3 12.68 -7.06 4.70
N ALA A 4 13.68 -7.00 5.58
CA ALA A 4 13.73 -5.95 6.59
C ALA A 4 13.86 -4.58 5.90
N ILE A 5 13.09 -3.59 6.35
CA ILE A 5 13.16 -2.23 5.83
C ILE A 5 14.37 -1.53 6.46
N SER A 6 15.19 -0.88 5.62
CA SER A 6 16.34 -0.08 6.06
C SER A 6 16.05 1.42 6.10
N HIS A 7 15.16 1.89 5.22
CA HIS A 7 14.80 3.29 5.07
C HIS A 7 13.45 3.41 4.37
N VAL A 8 12.63 4.39 4.75
CA VAL A 8 11.37 4.71 4.06
C VAL A 8 11.55 6.02 3.32
N LEU A 9 11.22 6.04 2.03
CA LEU A 9 11.36 7.21 1.16
C LEU A 9 10.09 8.07 1.20
N SER A 10 8.93 7.45 1.01
CA SER A 10 7.64 8.14 1.04
C SER A 10 6.50 7.14 1.26
N VAL A 11 5.37 7.67 1.75
CA VAL A 11 4.08 6.99 1.66
C VAL A 11 3.10 7.98 1.03
N GLU A 12 2.41 7.57 -0.01
CA GLU A 12 1.58 8.46 -0.82
C GLU A 12 0.40 7.75 -1.49
N MET A 13 -0.59 8.55 -1.87
CA MET A 13 -1.62 8.15 -2.83
C MET A 13 -1.12 8.41 -4.24
N ILE A 14 -1.16 7.37 -5.07
CA ILE A 14 -0.82 7.44 -6.48
C ILE A 14 -1.93 8.14 -7.24
N ARG A 15 -1.53 8.95 -8.23
CA ARG A 15 -2.44 9.76 -9.07
C ARG A 15 -3.11 8.96 -10.18
N ASP A 16 -3.43 7.69 -9.91
CA ASP A 16 -4.08 6.75 -10.82
C ASP A 16 -5.59 6.60 -10.54
N GLY A 17 -6.11 7.34 -9.57
CA GLY A 17 -7.50 7.26 -9.14
C GLY A 17 -7.66 6.93 -7.66
N GLY A 18 -6.57 6.56 -6.96
CA GLY A 18 -6.58 6.41 -5.51
C GLY A 18 -5.76 5.24 -4.97
N SER A 19 -4.93 4.58 -5.77
CA SER A 19 -4.04 3.53 -5.23
C SER A 19 -3.10 4.10 -4.18
N LEU A 20 -2.67 3.27 -3.24
CA LEU A 20 -1.76 3.68 -2.18
C LEU A 20 -0.41 2.98 -2.36
N ALA A 21 0.67 3.70 -2.12
CA ALA A 21 2.02 3.16 -2.19
C ALA A 21 2.88 3.62 -1.01
N ALA A 22 3.67 2.70 -0.48
CA ALA A 22 4.80 3.03 0.37
C ALA A 22 6.10 2.67 -0.34
N ASP A 23 6.97 3.66 -0.54
CA ASP A 23 8.28 3.52 -1.13
C ASP A 23 9.35 3.37 -0.05
N PHE A 24 10.11 2.28 -0.09
CA PHE A 24 11.11 1.97 0.91
C PHE A 24 12.29 1.20 0.32
N ARG A 25 13.43 1.25 1.02
CA ARG A 25 14.62 0.48 0.70
C ARG A 25 14.76 -0.71 1.63
N GLY A 26 14.89 -1.92 1.06
CA GLY A 26 15.19 -3.13 1.82
C GLY A 26 16.63 -3.16 2.34
N ALA A 27 16.90 -4.04 3.31
CA ALA A 27 18.24 -4.27 3.85
C ALA A 27 19.24 -4.83 2.82
N ASP A 28 18.75 -5.34 1.69
CA ASP A 28 19.53 -5.73 0.52
C ASP A 28 19.96 -4.54 -0.35
N GLY A 29 19.54 -3.32 -0.01
CA GLY A 29 19.83 -2.10 -0.75
C GLY A 29 18.91 -1.84 -1.93
N CYS A 30 17.95 -2.73 -2.21
CA CYS A 30 16.99 -2.57 -3.30
C CYS A 30 15.80 -1.70 -2.89
N GLU A 31 15.21 -1.00 -3.84
CA GLU A 31 14.03 -0.16 -3.64
C GLU A 31 12.75 -0.93 -3.98
N TYR A 32 11.75 -0.79 -3.13
CA TYR A 32 10.52 -1.55 -3.17
C TYR A 32 9.33 -0.63 -2.98
N TRP A 33 8.23 -0.98 -3.64
CA TRP A 33 6.92 -0.43 -3.31
C TRP A 33 6.08 -1.49 -2.62
N LEU A 34 5.50 -1.15 -1.48
CA LEU A 34 4.29 -1.81 -1.00
C LEU A 34 3.11 -1.10 -1.66
N PHE A 35 2.43 -1.78 -2.57
CA PHE A 35 1.43 -1.19 -3.44
C PHE A 35 0.05 -1.81 -3.21
N PHE A 36 -0.94 -0.95 -2.97
CA PHE A 36 -2.35 -1.29 -2.77
C PHE A 36 -3.12 -0.73 -3.97
N PRO A 37 -3.37 -1.54 -5.00
CA PRO A 37 -4.05 -1.07 -6.20
C PRO A 37 -5.52 -0.80 -5.88
N ILE A 38 -6.06 0.34 -6.29
CA ILE A 38 -7.50 0.59 -6.22
C ILE A 38 -8.23 -0.27 -7.27
N ASP A 39 -9.35 -0.87 -6.89
CA ASP A 39 -10.20 -1.62 -7.83
C ASP A 39 -11.19 -0.68 -8.51
N LEU A 40 -10.87 -0.29 -9.75
CA LEU A 40 -11.72 0.57 -10.58
C LEU A 40 -12.71 -0.22 -11.45
N THR A 41 -12.75 -1.56 -11.35
CA THR A 41 -13.55 -2.39 -12.26
C THR A 41 -15.05 -2.34 -11.98
N SER A 42 -15.48 -1.85 -10.81
CA SER A 42 -16.90 -1.68 -10.45
C SER A 42 -17.64 -0.55 -11.17
N HIS A 43 -17.01 0.15 -12.12
CA HIS A 43 -17.66 1.23 -12.88
C HIS A 43 -18.70 0.76 -13.95
N ALA A 44 -18.96 -0.54 -14.11
CA ALA A 44 -19.79 -1.06 -15.19
C ALA A 44 -21.31 -0.82 -15.02
N THR A 45 -21.79 -0.48 -13.82
CA THR A 45 -23.23 -0.49 -13.47
C THR A 45 -23.85 0.89 -13.24
N GLY A 46 -23.10 1.99 -13.38
CA GLY A 46 -23.65 3.36 -13.29
C GLY A 46 -24.16 3.77 -11.92
N LEU A 47 -23.92 2.95 -10.88
CA LEU A 47 -24.07 3.30 -9.48
C LEU A 47 -22.68 3.63 -8.91
N PRO A 48 -22.59 4.54 -7.92
CA PRO A 48 -21.37 4.74 -7.16
C PRO A 48 -21.18 3.54 -6.24
N GLU A 49 -20.70 2.42 -6.78
CA GLU A 49 -20.20 1.32 -5.95
C GLU A 49 -18.84 1.74 -5.39
N GLU A 50 -18.73 1.68 -4.08
CA GLU A 50 -17.55 2.06 -3.32
C GLU A 50 -16.34 1.26 -3.84
N CYS A 51 -15.34 1.95 -4.39
CA CYS A 51 -14.16 1.29 -4.94
C CYS A 51 -13.31 0.73 -3.78
N GLY A 52 -13.17 -0.59 -3.72
CA GLY A 52 -12.25 -1.26 -2.80
C GLY A 52 -10.81 -1.25 -3.31
N TYR A 53 -9.95 -2.04 -2.66
CA TYR A 53 -8.57 -2.26 -3.07
C TYR A 53 -8.34 -3.73 -3.42
N LEU A 54 -7.54 -3.95 -4.46
CA LEU A 54 -7.03 -5.26 -4.83
C LEU A 54 -5.98 -5.73 -3.82
N ALA A 55 -5.64 -7.01 -3.91
CA ALA A 55 -4.64 -7.62 -3.04
C ALA A 55 -3.31 -6.85 -3.06
N PRO A 56 -2.66 -6.66 -1.90
CA PRO A 56 -1.44 -5.89 -1.81
C PRO A 56 -0.29 -6.61 -2.52
N THR A 57 0.57 -5.83 -3.14
CA THR A 57 1.73 -6.32 -3.89
C THR A 57 2.99 -5.63 -3.41
N VAL A 58 4.11 -6.34 -3.47
CA VAL A 58 5.44 -5.75 -3.32
C VAL A 58 6.09 -5.71 -4.70
N LEU A 59 6.43 -4.52 -5.17
CA LEU A 59 7.13 -4.33 -6.44
C LEU A 59 8.60 -4.02 -6.17
N ASP A 60 9.50 -4.86 -6.69
CA ASP A 60 10.92 -4.57 -6.78
C ASP A 60 11.15 -3.56 -7.92
N ARG A 61 11.62 -2.35 -7.56
CA ARG A 61 11.82 -1.26 -8.52
C ARG A 61 13.05 -1.47 -9.42
N LEU A 62 14.01 -2.29 -9.00
CA LEU A 62 15.20 -2.59 -9.79
C LEU A 62 14.88 -3.55 -10.94
N CYS A 63 14.14 -4.61 -10.64
CA CYS A 63 13.85 -5.67 -11.60
C CYS A 63 12.44 -5.61 -12.21
N GLY A 64 11.56 -4.75 -11.68
CA GLY A 64 10.15 -4.68 -12.07
C GLY A 64 9.35 -5.93 -11.68
N ARG A 65 9.81 -6.69 -10.68
CA ARG A 65 9.15 -7.93 -10.25
C ARG A 65 8.11 -7.64 -9.19
N GLU A 66 6.91 -8.17 -9.41
CA GLU A 66 5.80 -8.06 -8.48
C GLU A 66 5.63 -9.35 -7.68
N PHE A 67 5.44 -9.19 -6.37
CA PHE A 67 5.18 -10.26 -5.44
C PHE A 67 3.84 -9.99 -4.76
N ALA A 68 2.82 -10.79 -5.08
CA ALA A 68 1.57 -10.75 -4.36
C ALA A 68 1.82 -11.14 -2.89
N ILE A 69 1.32 -10.34 -1.97
CA ILE A 69 1.39 -10.60 -0.54
C ILE A 69 -0.02 -10.63 0.06
N THR A 70 -0.15 -11.20 1.25
CA THR A 70 -1.41 -11.19 1.98
C THR A 70 -1.57 -9.86 2.73
N TRP A 71 -2.80 -9.49 3.07
CA TRP A 71 -3.07 -8.33 3.93
C TRP A 71 -2.34 -8.39 5.27
N LYS A 72 -2.23 -9.60 5.85
CA LYS A 72 -1.44 -9.83 7.07
C LYS A 72 0.05 -9.49 6.88
N HIS A 73 0.65 -9.86 5.75
CA HIS A 73 2.03 -9.46 5.46
C HIS A 73 2.14 -7.96 5.21
N ALA A 74 1.15 -7.35 4.56
CA ALA A 74 1.11 -5.91 4.35
C ALA A 74 1.11 -5.16 5.69
N LEU A 75 0.29 -5.58 6.67
CA LEU A 75 0.33 -5.01 8.03
C LEU A 75 1.71 -5.08 8.68
N VAL A 76 2.44 -6.20 8.51
CA VAL A 76 3.81 -6.33 9.01
C VAL A 76 4.79 -5.36 8.32
N PHE A 77 4.58 -5.02 7.04
CA PHE A 77 5.34 -3.97 6.39
C PHE A 77 4.98 -2.59 6.94
N LEU A 78 3.68 -2.30 7.12
CA LEU A 78 3.21 -1.01 7.66
C LEU A 78 3.72 -0.79 9.09
N ASP A 79 3.74 -1.82 9.93
CA ASP A 79 4.34 -1.79 11.27
C ASP A 79 5.83 -1.46 11.24
N GLN A 80 6.57 -2.02 10.27
CA GLN A 80 7.98 -1.68 10.09
C GLN A 80 8.16 -0.24 9.59
N ILE A 81 7.32 0.22 8.66
CA ILE A 81 7.36 1.57 8.10
C ILE A 81 7.10 2.63 9.19
N GLU A 82 6.15 2.36 10.10
CA GLU A 82 5.79 3.26 11.20
C GLU A 82 6.95 3.52 12.17
N ALA A 83 7.93 2.61 12.25
CA ALA A 83 9.11 2.78 13.07
C ALA A 83 10.11 3.82 12.53
N PHE A 84 9.90 4.34 11.31
CA PHE A 84 10.77 5.34 10.68
C PHE A 84 10.19 6.76 10.78
N PRO A 85 11.05 7.80 10.80
CA PRO A 85 10.59 9.17 10.78
C PRO A 85 9.94 9.50 9.42
N LEU A 86 8.66 9.83 9.44
CA LEU A 86 7.88 10.23 8.26
C LEU A 86 7.38 11.66 8.41
N CYS A 87 7.20 12.36 7.28
CA CYS A 87 6.48 13.64 7.28
C CYS A 87 4.98 13.44 7.52
N GLU A 88 4.29 14.50 7.93
CA GLU A 88 2.85 14.46 8.25
C GLU A 88 2.00 13.89 7.11
N THR A 89 2.30 14.24 5.86
CA THR A 89 1.59 13.72 4.69
C THR A 89 1.76 12.20 4.54
N SER A 90 2.98 11.69 4.70
CA SER A 90 3.22 10.24 4.62
C SER A 90 2.67 9.49 5.81
N GLN A 91 2.66 10.09 7.01
CA GLN A 91 1.97 9.50 8.17
C GLN A 91 0.47 9.36 7.92
N ARG A 92 -0.18 10.39 7.34
CA ARG A 92 -1.59 10.32 6.99
C ARG A 92 -1.88 9.18 6.03
N TRP A 93 -1.09 9.05 4.96
CA TRP A 93 -1.29 7.97 4.00
C TRP A 93 -0.95 6.59 4.56
N LEU A 94 0.03 6.50 5.47
CA LEU A 94 0.32 5.27 6.20
C LEU A 94 -0.88 4.82 7.05
N SER A 95 -1.53 5.76 7.74
CA SER A 95 -2.77 5.46 8.48
C SER A 95 -3.87 4.96 7.56
N THR A 96 -4.09 5.60 6.40
CA THR A 96 -5.07 5.14 5.40
C THR A 96 -4.72 3.74 4.87
N MET A 97 -3.45 3.47 4.53
CA MET A 97 -3.03 2.12 4.11
C MET A 97 -3.30 1.09 5.21
N ARG A 98 -3.07 1.45 6.48
CA ARG A 98 -3.34 0.54 7.61
C ARG A 98 -4.83 0.23 7.74
N GLU A 99 -5.70 1.23 7.61
CA GLU A 99 -7.15 1.04 7.61
C GLU A 99 -7.61 0.10 6.50
N VAL A 100 -7.12 0.32 5.27
CA VAL A 100 -7.40 -0.54 4.12
C VAL A 100 -6.92 -1.97 4.35
N ALA A 101 -5.72 -2.14 4.90
CA ALA A 101 -5.17 -3.46 5.19
C ALA A 101 -5.95 -4.21 6.27
N ILE A 102 -6.48 -3.51 7.29
CA ILE A 102 -7.35 -4.08 8.32
C ILE A 102 -8.71 -4.48 7.72
N ALA A 103 -9.24 -3.66 6.80
CA ALA A 103 -10.47 -3.94 6.06
C ALA A 103 -10.30 -5.00 4.96
N GLU A 104 -9.08 -5.54 4.78
CA GLU A 104 -8.73 -6.49 3.71
C GLU A 104 -9.11 -5.98 2.31
N GLY A 105 -8.99 -4.67 2.08
CA GLY A 105 -9.32 -4.02 0.82
C GLY A 105 -10.81 -3.79 0.59
N ALA A 106 -11.67 -4.05 1.58
CA ALA A 106 -13.06 -3.66 1.50
C ALA A 106 -13.17 -2.12 1.38
N PRO A 107 -14.15 -1.61 0.62
CA PRO A 107 -14.42 -0.19 0.61
C PRO A 107 -14.73 0.30 2.03
N SER A 108 -14.17 1.45 2.38
CA SER A 108 -14.51 2.11 3.64
C SER A 108 -15.97 2.55 3.57
N SER A 109 -16.88 1.72 4.10
CA SER A 109 -18.29 2.09 4.25
C SER A 109 -18.40 3.22 5.30
N GLU A 110 -18.30 4.47 4.85
CA GLU A 110 -18.75 5.60 5.65
C GLU A 110 -20.29 5.57 5.65
N SER A 111 -20.87 5.11 6.76
CA SER A 111 -22.32 5.13 7.04
C SER A 111 -22.80 6.51 7.52
#